data_AF-A0A7S3VM84-F1
#
_entry.id   AF-A0A7S3VM84-F1
#
_cell.length_a   1.000
_cell.length_b   1.000
_cell.length_c   1.000
_cell.angle_alpha   90.00
_cell.angle_beta   90.00
_cell.angle_gamma   90.00
#
_symmetry.space_group_name_H-M   'P 1'
#
loop_
_entity.id
_entity.type
_entity.pdbx_description
1 polymer ?
#
loop_
_entity_poly.entity_id
_entity_poly.type
_entity_poly.pdbx_seq_one_letter_code
_entity_poly.pdbx_strand_id
1 'polypeptide(L)'
;MVPVPDYASRRTLWPGLFERHGASLGTNFDLTTLAHITDGYTSGAMDMVVRSMLTRRRLERFMAGEKITLPEILQWLCKVDTLSREQDENLRKWQDKTPAMAAIKGTAKVKAKKPEKGVKKK
;
A
#
# COMPACT_ATOMS: atom_id res chain seq x y z
N MET A 1 -8.45 4.93 -2.13
CA MET A 1 -7.82 4.28 -0.96
C MET A 1 -7.11 3.03 -1.46
N VAL A 2 -5.87 2.79 -1.02
CA VAL A 2 -5.09 1.62 -1.43
C VAL A 2 -5.40 0.50 -0.43
N PRO A 3 -5.91 -0.67 -0.86
CA PRO A 3 -6.16 -1.80 0.03
C PRO A 3 -4.85 -2.27 0.66
N VAL A 4 -4.93 -2.97 1.81
CA VAL A 4 -3.75 -3.63 2.39
C VAL A 4 -3.13 -4.53 1.31
N PRO A 5 -1.81 -4.41 1.06
CA PRO A 5 -1.15 -5.17 0.01
C PRO A 5 -1.22 -6.67 0.30
N ASP A 6 -1.55 -7.46 -0.72
CA ASP A 6 -1.47 -8.92 -0.63
C ASP A 6 0.00 -9.39 -0.58
N TYR A 7 0.22 -10.68 -0.33
CA TYR A 7 1.57 -11.24 -0.23
C TYR A 7 2.44 -10.97 -1.47
N ALA A 8 1.86 -11.12 -2.67
CA ALA A 8 2.59 -10.87 -3.91
C ALA A 8 2.95 -9.38 -4.05
N SER A 9 2.02 -8.48 -3.73
CA SER A 9 2.29 -7.03 -3.70
C SER A 9 3.36 -6.68 -2.67
N ARG A 10 3.38 -7.30 -1.49
CA ARG A 10 4.43 -7.03 -0.49
C ARG A 10 5.82 -7.41 -1.01
N ARG A 11 5.95 -8.54 -1.71
CA ARG A 11 7.24 -8.96 -2.30
C ARG A 11 7.76 -7.99 -3.36
N THR A 12 6.88 -7.34 -4.12
CA THR A 12 7.27 -6.35 -5.15
C THR A 12 7.41 -4.94 -4.59
N LEU A 13 6.63 -4.59 -3.56
CA LEU A 13 6.69 -3.28 -2.90
C LEU A 13 8.02 -3.07 -2.20
N TRP A 14 8.55 -4.06 -1.48
CA TRP A 14 9.79 -3.90 -0.71
C TRP A 14 10.95 -3.38 -1.58
N PRO A 15 11.33 -4.02 -2.70
CA PRO A 15 12.37 -3.49 -3.59
C PRO A 15 12.10 -2.04 -4.04
N GLY A 16 10.89 -1.76 -4.54
CA GLY A 16 10.54 -0.43 -5.06
C GLY A 16 10.52 0.67 -3.99
N LEU A 17 10.16 0.33 -2.74
CA LEU A 17 10.22 1.27 -1.62
C LEU A 17 11.67 1.62 -1.28
N PHE A 18 12.57 0.63 -1.19
CA PHE A 18 13.99 0.91 -0.95
C PHE A 18 14.60 1.74 -2.07
N GLU A 19 14.32 1.40 -3.34
CA GLU A 19 14.82 2.12 -4.52
C GLU A 19 14.38 3.59 -4.51
N ARG A 20 13.11 3.84 -4.17
CA ARG A 20 12.55 5.21 -4.06
C ARG A 20 13.28 6.06 -3.03
N HIS A 21 13.83 5.45 -1.98
CA HIS A 21 14.58 6.14 -0.92
C HIS A 21 16.11 6.07 -1.12
N GLY A 22 16.57 5.68 -2.32
CA GLY A 22 17.99 5.72 -2.70
C GLY A 22 18.82 4.55 -2.18
N ALA A 23 18.18 3.45 -1.79
CA ALA A 23 18.85 2.21 -1.40
C ALA A 23 18.40 1.04 -2.29
N SER A 24 19.25 0.02 -2.43
CA SER A 24 18.87 -1.22 -3.11
C SER A 24 18.94 -2.38 -2.14
N LEU A 25 17.94 -3.26 -2.18
CA LEU A 25 18.06 -4.57 -1.56
C LEU A 25 19.02 -5.43 -2.38
N GLY A 26 19.73 -6.35 -1.71
CA GLY A 26 20.61 -7.29 -2.39
C GLY A 26 19.80 -8.30 -3.21
N THR A 27 20.38 -8.80 -4.31
CA THR A 27 19.72 -9.76 -5.23
C THR A 27 19.23 -11.03 -4.53
N ASN A 28 19.93 -11.47 -3.47
CA ASN A 28 19.58 -12.66 -2.68
C ASN A 28 18.92 -12.32 -1.33
N PHE A 29 18.33 -11.13 -1.21
CA PHE A 29 17.63 -10.75 0.01
C PHE A 29 16.38 -11.62 0.21
N ASP A 30 16.13 -12.09 1.44
CA ASP A 30 15.00 -12.95 1.77
C ASP A 30 13.68 -12.16 1.83
N LEU A 31 13.17 -11.83 0.64
CA LEU A 31 11.89 -11.15 0.44
C LEU A 31 10.70 -12.01 0.86
N THR A 32 10.83 -13.34 0.80
CA THR A 32 9.78 -14.27 1.19
C THR A 32 9.48 -14.16 2.68
N THR A 33 10.51 -14.24 3.51
CA THR A 33 10.36 -14.09 4.97
C THR A 33 9.89 -12.68 5.33
N LEU A 34 10.47 -11.64 4.70
CA LEU A 34 10.04 -10.26 4.93
C LEU A 34 8.55 -10.05 4.59
N ALA A 35 8.06 -10.62 3.49
CA ALA A 35 6.65 -10.52 3.08
C ALA A 35 5.68 -11.28 4.00
N HIS A 36 6.14 -12.34 4.66
CA HIS A 36 5.36 -13.06 5.68
C HIS A 36 5.25 -12.27 6.98
N ILE A 37 6.36 -11.72 7.48
CA ILE A 37 6.39 -10.98 8.75
C ILE A 37 5.61 -9.66 8.65
N THR A 38 5.50 -9.13 7.43
CA THR A 38 4.82 -7.85 7.16
C THR A 38 3.35 -8.01 6.79
N ASP A 39 2.74 -9.16 7.13
CA ASP A 39 1.29 -9.34 7.00
C ASP A 39 0.53 -8.40 7.94
N GLY A 40 -0.49 -7.70 7.41
CA GLY A 40 -1.25 -6.68 8.16
C GLY A 40 -0.65 -5.28 8.16
N TYR A 41 0.54 -5.07 7.56
CA TYR A 41 1.07 -3.73 7.34
C TYR A 41 0.47 -3.09 6.08
N THR A 42 0.08 -1.83 6.19
CA THR A 42 -0.31 -1.03 5.03
C THR A 42 0.92 -0.63 4.21
N SER A 43 0.76 -0.37 2.91
CA SER A 43 1.88 0.11 2.07
C SER A 43 2.47 1.42 2.58
N GLY A 44 1.66 2.29 3.17
CA GLY A 44 2.12 3.52 3.83
C GLY A 44 2.94 3.24 5.10
N ALA A 45 2.54 2.26 5.91
CA ALA A 45 3.32 1.82 7.07
C ALA A 45 4.69 1.27 6.64
N MET A 46 4.72 0.47 5.56
CA MET A 46 5.97 -0.05 4.99
C MET A 46 6.87 1.10 4.50
N ASP A 47 6.32 2.09 3.78
CA ASP A 47 7.06 3.27 3.31
C ASP A 47 7.61 4.10 4.49
N MET A 48 6.82 4.25 5.56
CA MET A 48 7.27 4.91 6.79
C MET A 48 8.45 4.19 7.45
N VAL A 49 8.43 2.86 7.51
CA VAL A 49 9.54 2.06 8.03
C VAL A 49 10.82 2.32 7.23
N VAL A 50 10.74 2.22 5.90
CA VAL A 50 11.88 2.43 5.01
C VAL A 50 12.43 3.85 5.16
N ARG A 51 11.56 4.85 5.17
CA ARG A 51 11.94 6.26 5.37
C ARG A 51 12.60 6.51 6.73
N SER A 52 12.13 5.85 7.79
CA SER A 52 12.67 6.00 9.14
C SER A 52 14.04 5.31 9.29
N MET A 53 14.22 4.20 8.59
CA MET A 53 15.47 3.44 8.58
C MET A 53 16.55 4.14 7.73
N LEU A 54 16.20 4.58 6.51
CA LEU A 54 17.11 5.19 5.54
C LEU A 54 17.37 6.68 5.82
N THR A 55 17.88 6.95 7.02
CA THR A 55 18.43 8.26 7.36
C THR A 55 19.67 8.56 6.50
N ARG A 56 20.03 9.84 6.40
CA ARG A 56 21.23 10.29 5.66
C ARG A 56 22.49 9.51 6.05
N ARG A 57 22.72 9.34 7.36
CA ARG A 57 23.85 8.57 7.90
C ARG A 57 23.81 7.09 7.49
N ARG A 58 22.61 6.51 7.40
CA ARG A 58 22.46 5.11 6.98
C ARG A 58 22.70 4.93 5.48
N LEU A 59 22.30 5.90 4.67
CA LEU A 59 22.60 5.96 3.23
C LEU A 59 24.10 6.10 2.98
N GLU A 60 24.81 6.95 3.73
CA GLU A 60 26.27 7.07 3.65
C GLU A 60 26.98 5.72 3.93
N ARG A 61 26.52 4.99 4.95
CA ARG A 61 27.00 3.63 5.24
C ARG A 61 26.69 2.62 4.13
N PHE A 62 25.50 2.72 3.55
CA PHE A 62 25.12 1.90 2.40
C PHE A 62 26.03 2.15 1.19
N MET A 63 26.33 3.42 0.90
CA MET A 63 27.27 3.82 -0.17
C MET A 63 28.71 3.36 0.13
N ALA A 64 29.10 3.25 1.39
CA ALA A 64 30.37 2.67 1.81
C ALA A 64 30.43 1.14 1.70
N GLY A 65 29.35 0.49 1.24
CA GLY A 65 29.27 -0.96 1.00
C GLY A 65 28.53 -1.76 2.07
N GLU A 66 27.98 -1.11 3.10
CA GLU A 66 27.23 -1.79 4.16
C GLU A 66 25.84 -2.20 3.69
N LYS A 67 25.62 -3.51 3.54
CA LYS A 67 24.35 -4.09 3.10
C LYS A 67 23.23 -3.85 4.10
N ILE A 68 22.00 -3.77 3.59
CA ILE A 68 20.79 -3.74 4.41
C ILE A 68 20.46 -5.17 4.84
N THR A 69 20.21 -5.36 6.14
CA THR A 69 19.95 -6.68 6.72
C THR A 69 18.50 -6.77 7.20
N LEU A 70 17.94 -7.98 7.17
CA LEU A 70 16.60 -8.25 7.68
C LEU A 70 16.37 -7.81 9.15
N PRO A 71 17.27 -8.12 10.12
CA PRO A 71 17.07 -7.69 11.51
C PRO A 71 17.01 -6.17 11.68
N GLU A 72 17.71 -5.41 10.84
CA GLU A 72 17.64 -3.95 10.84
C GLU A 72 16.21 -3.49 10.47
N ILE A 73 15.63 -4.06 9.41
CA ILE A 73 14.25 -3.75 9.01
C ILE A 73 13.27 -4.13 10.13
N LEU A 74 13.46 -5.30 10.75
CA LEU A 74 12.62 -5.77 11.86
C LEU A 74 12.64 -4.82 13.06
N GLN A 75 13.81 -4.27 13.41
CA GLN A 75 13.94 -3.30 14.50
C GLN A 75 13.05 -2.06 14.27
N TRP A 76 12.86 -1.65 13.01
CA TRP A 76 12.00 -0.53 12.66
C TRP A 76 10.53 -0.94 12.50
N LEU A 77 10.26 -2.14 11.99
CA LEU A 77 8.90 -2.69 11.90
C LEU A 77 8.23 -2.77 13.27
N CYS A 78 8.93 -3.24 14.31
CA CYS A 78 8.38 -3.36 15.66
C CYS A 78 7.92 -2.01 16.27
N LYS A 79 8.31 -0.87 15.69
CA LYS A 79 7.90 0.47 16.15
C LYS A 79 6.63 0.98 15.47
N VAL A 80 6.18 0.33 14.39
CA VAL A 80 5.05 0.77 13.59
C VAL A 80 3.86 -0.14 13.87
N ASP A 81 2.72 0.47 14.16
CA ASP A 81 1.51 -0.29 14.47
C ASP A 81 0.91 -0.95 13.22
N THR A 82 0.34 -2.13 13.41
CA THR A 82 -0.29 -2.91 12.34
C THR A 82 -1.77 -2.55 12.21
N LEU A 83 -2.33 -2.67 11.00
CA LEU A 83 -3.75 -2.46 10.82
C LEU A 83 -4.50 -3.75 11.25
N SER A 84 -5.44 -3.63 12.19
CA SER A 84 -6.30 -4.75 12.56
C SER A 84 -7.15 -5.21 11.38
N ARG A 85 -7.32 -6.53 11.22
CA ARG A 85 -8.15 -7.13 10.15
C ARG A 85 -9.58 -6.58 10.17
N GLU A 86 -10.14 -6.35 11.35
CA GLU A 86 -11.48 -5.81 11.50
C GLU A 86 -11.57 -4.37 10.96
N GLN A 87 -10.53 -3.55 11.20
CA GLN A 87 -10.49 -2.19 10.68
C GLN A 87 -10.37 -2.19 9.16
N ASP A 88 -9.55 -3.08 8.59
CA ASP A 88 -9.45 -3.23 7.14
C ASP A 88 -10.79 -3.62 6.51
N GLU A 89 -11.48 -4.61 7.09
CA GLU A 89 -12.78 -5.07 6.59
C GLU A 89 -13.86 -3.99 6.69
N ASN A 90 -13.95 -3.29 7.82
CA ASN A 90 -14.92 -2.22 8.01
C ASN A 90 -14.68 -1.07 7.04
N LEU A 91 -13.41 -0.72 6.82
CA LEU A 91 -13.02 0.33 5.88
C LEU A 91 -13.27 -0.08 4.43
N ARG A 92 -13.05 -1.36 4.09
CA ARG A 92 -13.38 -1.94 2.78
C ARG A 92 -14.89 -1.94 2.52
N LYS A 93 -15.70 -2.33 3.50
CA LYS A 93 -17.18 -2.25 3.45
C LYS A 93 -17.67 -0.82 3.29
N TRP A 94 -17.01 0.15 3.93
CA TRP A 94 -17.32 1.57 3.74
C TRP A 94 -16.93 2.05 2.35
N GLN A 95 -15.74 1.68 1.86
CA GLN A 95 -15.24 2.08 0.55
C GLN A 95 -16.19 1.61 -0.58
N ASP A 96 -16.77 0.43 -0.47
CA ASP A 96 -17.74 -0.09 -1.45
C ASP A 96 -19.02 0.75 -1.58
N LYS A 97 -19.34 1.55 -0.57
CA LYS A 97 -20.50 2.45 -0.58
C LYS A 97 -20.17 3.80 -1.25
N THR A 98 -18.91 4.07 -1.59
CA THR A 98 -18.51 5.35 -2.18
C THR A 98 -18.87 5.44 -3.66
N PRO A 99 -19.33 6.61 -4.16
CA PRO A 99 -19.68 6.79 -5.58
C PRO A 99 -18.46 6.61 -6.50
N ALA A 100 -17.25 6.88 -6.02
CA ALA A 100 -16.01 6.62 -6.73
C ALA A 100 -15.81 5.13 -7.04
N MET A 101 -16.08 4.25 -6.08
CA MET A 101 -16.01 2.80 -6.32
C MET A 101 -17.15 2.29 -7.21
N ALA A 102 -18.35 2.89 -7.14
CA ALA A 102 -19.44 2.55 -8.04
C ALA A 102 -19.11 2.89 -9.50
N ALA A 103 -18.37 3.98 -9.73
CA ALA A 103 -17.86 4.34 -11.05
C ALA A 103 -16.78 3.34 -11.54
N ILE A 104 -15.84 2.96 -10.67
CA ILE A 104 -14.76 2.00 -11.00
C ILE A 104 -15.31 0.58 -11.23
N LYS A 105 -16.30 0.14 -10.45
CA LYS A 105 -16.95 -1.18 -10.56
C LYS A 105 -18.01 -1.25 -11.68
N GLY A 106 -18.25 -0.16 -12.41
CA GLY A 106 -19.23 -0.13 -13.51
C GLY A 106 -20.71 -0.22 -13.08
N THR A 107 -21.02 -0.03 -11.79
CA THR A 107 -22.41 -0.05 -11.28
C THR A 107 -23.08 1.33 -11.30
N ALA A 108 -22.39 2.35 -11.80
CA ALA A 108 -22.95 3.67 -12.07
C ALA A 108 -24.02 3.58 -13.19
N LYS A 109 -25.22 3.13 -12.83
CA LYS A 109 -26.41 3.38 -13.63
C LYS A 109 -26.56 4.90 -13.75
N VAL A 110 -26.30 5.36 -14.96
CA VAL A 110 -26.83 6.57 -15.60
C VAL A 110 -28.16 6.98 -14.94
N LYS A 111 -28.11 7.94 -14.01
CA LYS A 111 -29.28 8.79 -13.71
C LYS A 111 -29.33 9.88 -14.78
N ALA A 112 -29.53 9.48 -16.03
CA ALA A 112 -30.03 10.41 -17.03
C ALA A 112 -31.48 10.69 -16.66
N LYS A 113 -31.75 11.93 -16.20
CA LYS A 113 -33.08 12.50 -16.12
C LYS A 113 -33.84 12.15 -17.40
N LYS A 114 -34.95 11.42 -17.29
CA LYS A 114 -35.95 11.35 -18.36
C LYS A 114 -36.45 12.78 -18.61
N PRO A 115 -36.37 13.34 -19.83
CA PRO A 115 -37.09 14.56 -20.15
C PRO A 115 -38.59 14.23 -20.18
N GLU A 116 -39.40 15.02 -19.48
CA GLU A 116 -40.84 15.05 -19.65
C GLU A 116 -41.16 15.37 -21.12
N LYS A 117 -41.70 14.37 -21.84
CA LYS A 117 -42.32 14.59 -23.15
C LYS A 117 -43.64 15.32 -22.93
N GLY A 118 -43.62 16.65 -23.04
CA GLY A 118 -44.82 17.41 -23.38
C GLY A 118 -45.31 17.01 -24.77
N VAL A 119 -46.33 16.15 -24.83
CA VAL A 119 -47.07 15.86 -26.07
C VAL A 119 -48.11 16.96 -26.26
N LYS A 120 -47.92 17.75 -27.32
CA LYS A 120 -48.92 18.72 -27.80
C LYS A 120 -49.83 18.02 -28.82
N LYS A 121 -51.11 18.43 -28.80
CA LYS A 121 -52.21 18.30 -29.79
C LYS A 121 -53.22 17.17 -29.57
N LYS A 122 -54.44 17.59 -29.21
CA LYS A 122 -55.56 17.53 -30.15
C LYS A 122 -56.32 18.85 -30.09
#